data_AF-A0A5U3NFX5-F1
#
_entry.id   AF-A0A5U3NFX5-F1
#
_cell.length_a   1.000
_cell.length_b   1.000
_cell.length_c   1.000
_cell.angle_alpha   90.00
_cell.angle_beta   90.00
_cell.angle_gamma   90.00
#
_symmetry.space_group_name_H-M   'P 1'
#
loop_
_entity.id
_entity.type
_entity.pdbx_description
1 polymer ?
#
loop_
_entity_poly.entity_id
_entity_poly.type
_entity_poly.pdbx_seq_one_letter_code
_entity_poly.pdbx_strand_id
1 'polypeptide(L)' 'MFNESDDKNFVSAMLKCQLGLNISQEDITIYDKENHFEQLSFKANVALDDLLFYLDLYISELIKH' A
#
# COMPACT_ATOMS: atom_id res chain seq x y z
N MET A 1 -4.32 -8.34 -13.97
CA MET A 1 -5.28 -9.05 -13.10
C MET A 1 -4.79 -8.83 -11.69
N PHE A 2 -5.56 -8.14 -10.85
CA PHE A 2 -5.17 -7.81 -9.48
C PHE A 2 -4.95 -9.09 -8.67
N ASN A 3 -3.83 -9.18 -7.95
CA ASN A 3 -3.50 -10.28 -7.07
C ASN A 3 -3.20 -9.69 -5.68
N GLU A 4 -4.16 -9.83 -4.76
CA GLU A 4 -4.13 -9.26 -3.42
C GLU A 4 -2.81 -9.54 -2.67
N SER A 5 -2.20 -10.71 -2.89
CA SER A 5 -0.92 -11.07 -2.29
C SER A 5 0.24 -10.21 -2.79
N ASP A 6 0.26 -9.88 -4.08
CA ASP A 6 1.31 -9.04 -4.68
C ASP A 6 1.16 -7.59 -4.22
N ASP A 7 -0.07 -7.11 -4.05
CA ASP A 7 -0.34 -5.77 -3.54
C ASP A 7 0.05 -5.63 -2.07
N LYS A 8 -0.27 -6.63 -1.23
CA LYS A 8 0.21 -6.65 0.18
C LYS A 8 1.73 -6.73 0.27
N ASN A 9 2.37 -7.53 -0.58
CA ASN A 9 3.84 -7.59 -0.69
C ASN A 9 4.41 -6.21 -1.01
N PHE A 10 3.83 -5.54 -2.00
CA PHE A 10 4.26 -4.23 -2.44
C PHE A 10 4.09 -3.19 -1.34
N VAL A 11 2.88 -3.07 -0.76
CA VAL A 11 2.58 -2.08 0.28
C VAL A 11 3.51 -2.29 1.47
N SER A 12 3.71 -3.54 1.92
CA SER A 12 4.67 -3.85 2.99
C SER A 12 6.10 -3.39 2.64
N ALA A 13 6.56 -3.63 1.41
CA ALA A 13 7.87 -3.20 0.95
C ALA A 13 7.99 -1.67 0.85
N MET A 14 6.97 -0.97 0.34
CA MET A 14 6.93 0.49 0.25
C MET A 14 6.97 1.12 1.64
N LEU A 15 6.13 0.65 2.56
CA LEU A 15 6.10 1.11 3.96
C LEU A 15 7.46 0.92 4.64
N LYS A 16 8.14 -0.19 4.38
CA LYS A 16 9.47 -0.46 4.93
C LYS A 16 10.55 0.43 4.32
N CYS A 17 10.60 0.51 2.98
CA CYS A 17 11.68 1.21 2.27
C CYS A 17 11.57 2.73 2.36
N GLN A 18 10.35 3.27 2.29
CA GLN A 18 10.12 4.72 2.23
C GLN A 18 9.83 5.33 3.61
N LEU A 19 9.17 4.58 4.50
CA LEU A 19 8.72 5.08 5.80
C LEU A 19 9.42 4.39 6.99
N GLY A 20 10.28 3.39 6.74
CA GLY A 20 10.93 2.62 7.80
C GLY A 20 9.96 1.76 8.63
N LEU A 21 8.74 1.55 8.14
CA LEU A 21 7.68 0.83 8.85
C LEU A 21 7.74 -0.65 8.53
N ASN A 22 8.06 -1.46 9.54
CA ASN A 22 8.14 -2.91 9.39
C ASN A 22 6.78 -3.55 9.70
N ILE A 23 5.85 -3.48 8.75
CA ILE A 23 4.49 -4.05 8.86
C ILE A 23 4.43 -5.39 8.11
N SER A 24 3.97 -6.44 8.80
CA SER A 24 3.76 -7.74 8.19
C SER A 24 2.61 -7.69 7.19
N GLN A 25 2.68 -8.49 6.14
CA GLN A 25 1.63 -8.58 5.13
C GLN A 25 0.30 -9.07 5.71
N GLU A 26 0.36 -9.90 6.75
CA GLU A 26 -0.80 -10.41 7.49
C GLU A 26 -1.56 -9.28 8.22
N ASP A 27 -0.86 -8.20 8.58
CA ASP A 27 -1.42 -7.04 9.25
C ASP A 27 -1.95 -5.98 8.27
N ILE A 28 -1.78 -6.20 6.96
CA ILE A 28 -2.23 -5.32 5.90
C ILE A 28 -3.54 -5.85 5.34
N THR A 29 -4.58 -5.02 5.43
CA THR A 29 -5.87 -5.27 4.76
C THR A 29 -6.01 -4.31 3.58
N ILE A 30 -6.20 -4.86 2.40
CA ILE A 30 -6.56 -4.12 1.18
C ILE A 30 -8.01 -4.50 0.86
N TYR A 31 -8.87 -3.49 0.76
CA TYR A 31 -10.24 -3.67 0.31
C TYR A 31 -10.35 -3.12 -1.11
N ASP A 32 -10.65 -4.02 -2.04
CA ASP A 32 -10.89 -3.68 -3.43
C ASP A 32 -12.37 -3.87 -3.76
N LYS A 33 -12.92 -2.93 -4.50
CA LYS A 33 -14.27 -3.04 -5.05
C LYS A 33 -14.23 -2.80 -6.55
N GLU A 34 -14.78 -3.75 -7.32
CA GLU A 34 -14.88 -3.64 -8.78
C GLU A 34 -13.52 -3.40 -9.49
N ASN A 35 -12.43 -3.99 -8.99
CA ASN A 35 -11.04 -3.78 -9.46
C ASN A 35 -10.49 -2.36 -9.23
N HIS A 36 -11.03 -1.65 -8.23
CA HIS A 36 -10.48 -0.38 -7.74
C HIS A 36 -10.02 -0.54 -6.29
N PHE A 37 -8.83 -0.01 -6.02
CA PHE A 37 -8.29 0.12 -4.67
C PHE A 37 -9.16 1.08 -3.86
N GLU A 38 -9.88 0.56 -2.88
CA GLU A 38 -10.86 1.33 -2.09
C GLU A 38 -10.30 1.73 -0.73
N GLN A 39 -9.63 0.80 -0.04
CA GLN A 39 -9.15 1.04 1.32
C GLN A 39 -7.89 0.24 1.65
N LEU A 40 -6.96 0.90 2.36
CA LEU A 40 -5.78 0.30 2.97
C LEU A 40 -5.84 0.47 4.49
N SER A 41 -5.67 -0.62 5.24
CA SER A 41 -5.66 -0.60 6.70
C SER A 41 -4.47 -1.36 7.27
N PHE A 42 -3.75 -0.72 8.19
CA PHE A 42 -2.66 -1.29 8.98
C PHE A 42 -2.47 -0.48 10.27
N LYS A 43 -1.72 -1.02 11.24
CA LYS A 43 -1.46 -0.35 12.52
C LYS A 43 -0.01 0.11 12.62
N ALA A 44 0.23 1.41 12.42
CA ALA A 44 1.53 2.04 12.64
C ALA A 44 1.39 3.51 13.03
N ASN A 45 2.45 4.06 13.63
CA ASN A 45 2.56 5.48 13.86
C ASN A 45 3.29 6.11 12.67
N VAL A 46 2.54 6.82 11.83
CA VAL A 46 3.04 7.36 10.55
C VAL A 46 2.49 8.76 10.33
N ALA A 47 3.29 9.64 9.74
CA ALA A 47 2.80 10.92 9.26
C ALA A 47 1.90 10.67 8.04
N LEU A 48 0.64 11.12 8.12
CA LEU A 48 -0.36 10.87 7.09
C LEU A 48 0.06 11.46 5.74
N ASP A 49 0.70 12.64 5.75
CA ASP A 49 1.14 13.34 4.54
C ASP A 49 2.21 12.53 3.78
N ASP A 50 3.20 11.98 4.48
CA ASP A 50 4.25 11.15 3.88
C ASP A 50 3.64 9.86 3.30
N LEU A 51 2.72 9.23 4.02
CA LEU A 51 2.04 8.02 3.57
C LEU A 51 1.25 8.26 2.28
N LEU A 52 0.47 9.35 2.22
CA LEU A 52 -0.32 9.69 1.04
C LEU A 52 0.57 9.99 -0.16
N PHE A 53 1.68 10.72 0.04
CA PHE A 53 2.63 11.03 -1.03
C PHE A 53 3.19 9.77 -1.70
N TYR A 54 3.63 8.77 -0.92
CA TYR A 54 4.20 7.54 -1.50
C TYR A 54 3.12 6.62 -2.11
N LEU A 55 1.90 6.63 -1.58
CA LEU A 55 0.78 5.91 -2.18
C LEU A 55 0.37 6.51 -3.53
N ASP A 56 0.30 7.84 -3.64
CA ASP A 56 0.00 8.53 -4.90
C ASP A 56 1.10 8.27 -5.94
N LEU A 57 2.37 8.24 -5.51
CA LEU A 57 3.49 7.87 -6.37
C LEU A 57 3.34 6.43 -6.88
N TYR A 58 2.97 5.49 -6.01
CA TYR A 58 2.74 4.09 -6.39
C TYR A 58 1.61 3.94 -7.42
N ILE A 59 0.44 4.54 -7.13
CA ILE A 59 -0.71 4.51 -8.04
C ILE A 59 -0.32 5.10 -9.41
N SER A 60 0.48 6.19 -9.40
CA SER A 60 0.96 6.82 -10.63
C SER A 60 1.92 5.93 -11.44
N GLU A 61 2.70 5.06 -10.79
CA GLU A 61 3.55 4.08 -11.49
C GLU A 61 2.76 2.88 -11.99
N LEU A 62 1.76 2.40 -11.25
CA LEU A 62 0.87 1.32 -11.68
C LEU A 62 0.05 1.67 -12.91
N ILE A 63 -0.48 2.91 -12.99
CA ILE A 63 -1.32 3.34 -14.13
C ILE A 63 -0.51 3.46 -15.44
N LYS A 64 0.83 3.56 -15.37
CA LYS A 64 1.69 3.66 -16.56
C LYS A 64 1.97 2.30 -17.23
N HIS A 65 1.65 1.19 -16.58
CA HIS A 65 1.95 -0.17 -17.04
C HIS A 65 0.69 -1.03 -17.19
#